data_AF-A0A5D3ASQ9-F1
#
_entry.id   AF-A0A5D3ASQ9-F1
#
_cell.length_a   1.000
_cell.length_b   1.000
_cell.length_c   1.000
_cell.angle_alpha   90.00
_cell.angle_beta   90.00
_cell.angle_gamma   90.00
#
_symmetry.space_group_name_H-M   'P 1'
#
loop_
_entity.id
_entity.type
_entity.pdbx_description
1 polymer ?
#
loop_
_entity_poly.entity_id
_entity_poly.type
_entity_poly.pdbx_seq_one_letter_code
_entity_poly.pdbx_strand_id
1 'polypeptide(L)'
;MCHPRPDQKGPWISRKCAVFIVFGLAIWSFYVVVGRVCTPMIREVSSSGIGRSPGAGTLAAFVVLWLMFIWTYIRIITTPPGFAKDRVNRSPPPDPADYPPPRSTSPVPVADNNNAPDPSTLAPTFNLASQTIHRWTSHNDSADTTRPSAPMAQMPPRGVKDWRQVPRPLPRLELTTAATVGHAFSSMISIDHCVWVGQCVGWANHKFFVIFNFWTGCYCLFTMLLLIITASKTSGIDGQIVALVVVSGLFGLFTITMFITHVMLITSGRTTVESYASEDQRERENSLLQKEYGYLWHNLEKRKVRKRWKEEWGGTAVDERWKFGGKMDMWREEMGPGPLGWIFPIGKPLGDGQHYKSNPRFGPHGEWLMKKDWPSGVSV
;
A
#
# COMPACT_ATOMS: atom_id res chain seq x y z
N MET A 1 2.88 3.08 -12.47
CA MET A 1 2.95 4.55 -12.67
C MET A 1 4.17 5.21 -11.99
N CYS A 2 5.33 4.53 -11.86
CA CYS A 2 6.57 5.08 -11.28
C CYS A 2 7.76 4.99 -12.23
N HIS A 3 7.54 5.30 -13.50
CA HIS A 3 8.60 5.76 -14.37
C HIS A 3 8.16 7.08 -14.97
N PRO A 4 8.73 8.23 -14.56
CA PRO A 4 8.92 9.27 -15.55
C PRO A 4 9.74 8.60 -16.65
N ARG A 5 9.20 8.59 -17.87
CA ARG A 5 10.05 8.41 -19.03
C ARG A 5 11.24 9.37 -18.87
N PRO A 6 12.47 8.97 -19.25
CA PRO A 6 13.66 9.78 -19.05
C PRO A 6 13.58 11.20 -19.66
N ASP A 7 12.58 11.46 -20.51
CA ASP A 7 12.33 12.71 -21.23
C ASP A 7 11.35 13.69 -20.55
N GLN A 8 10.66 13.34 -19.44
CA GLN A 8 9.76 14.28 -18.73
C GLN A 8 9.96 14.29 -17.21
N LYS A 9 11.01 14.97 -16.76
CA LYS A 9 11.06 15.47 -15.38
C LYS A 9 10.18 16.73 -15.30
N GLY A 10 8.93 16.57 -14.86
CA GLY A 10 8.09 17.72 -14.52
C GLY A 10 8.81 18.71 -13.58
N PRO A 11 8.43 20.00 -13.54
CA PRO A 11 9.18 21.04 -12.85
C PRO A 11 9.47 20.68 -11.39
N TRP A 12 10.73 20.82 -10.96
CA TRP A 12 11.15 20.55 -9.58
C TRP A 12 10.30 21.29 -8.54
N ILE A 13 9.86 22.50 -8.88
CA ILE A 13 8.95 23.32 -8.06
C ILE A 13 7.67 22.53 -7.72
N SER A 14 7.00 21.93 -8.71
CA SER A 14 5.76 21.17 -8.49
C SER A 14 5.94 20.01 -7.50
N ARG A 15 7.14 19.40 -7.46
CA ARG A 15 7.46 18.30 -6.54
C ARG A 15 7.76 18.75 -5.11
N LYS A 16 8.18 20.00 -4.93
CA LYS A 16 8.61 20.56 -3.63
C LYS A 16 7.68 21.63 -3.07
N CYS A 17 6.69 22.10 -3.83
CA CYS A 17 5.68 23.06 -3.35
C CYS A 17 5.02 22.64 -2.03
N ALA A 18 4.61 21.37 -1.92
CA ALA A 18 3.99 20.85 -0.72
C ALA A 18 4.90 20.92 0.51
N VAL A 19 6.22 20.82 0.33
CA VAL A 19 7.19 20.95 1.43
C VAL A 19 7.20 22.37 1.98
N PHE A 20 7.18 23.37 1.10
CA PHE A 20 7.07 24.77 1.51
C PHE A 20 5.73 25.07 2.21
N ILE A 21 4.64 24.46 1.77
CA ILE A 21 3.33 24.57 2.43
C ILE A 21 3.41 24.03 3.86
N VAL A 22 3.99 22.84 4.06
CA VAL A 22 4.14 22.25 5.40
C VAL A 22 4.98 23.13 6.31
N PHE A 23 6.09 23.70 5.84
CA PHE A 23 6.88 24.66 6.62
C PHE A 23 6.10 25.94 6.95
N GLY A 24 5.36 26.49 5.98
CA GLY A 24 4.51 27.66 6.20
C GLY A 24 3.44 27.40 7.26
N LEU A 25 2.78 26.24 7.20
CA LEU A 25 1.80 25.81 8.20
C LEU A 25 2.43 25.62 9.58
N ALA A 26 3.66 25.09 9.65
CA ALA A 26 4.38 24.87 10.90
C ALA A 26 4.80 26.19 11.59
N ILE A 27 5.17 27.21 10.81
CA ILE A 27 5.50 28.54 11.32
C ILE A 27 4.21 29.25 11.77
N TRP A 28 3.17 29.18 10.93
CA TRP A 28 1.88 29.77 11.25
C TRP A 28 1.25 29.17 12.50
N SER A 29 1.28 27.85 12.66
CA SER A 29 0.77 27.17 13.84
C SER A 29 1.54 27.58 15.11
N PHE A 30 2.86 27.76 15.02
CA PHE A 30 3.67 28.28 16.11
C PHE A 30 3.22 29.69 16.52
N TYR A 31 3.03 30.58 15.55
CA TYR A 31 2.53 31.93 15.81
C TYR A 31 1.15 31.92 16.50
N VAL A 32 0.20 31.12 16.01
CA VAL A 32 -1.14 31.06 16.59
C VAL A 32 -1.10 30.52 18.01
N VAL A 33 -0.42 29.39 18.24
CA VAL A 33 -0.38 28.77 19.57
C VAL A 33 0.42 29.62 20.56
N VAL A 34 1.62 30.07 20.22
CA VAL A 34 2.46 30.83 21.16
C VAL A 34 1.94 32.26 21.33
N GLY A 35 1.66 32.95 20.22
CA GLY A 35 1.30 34.35 20.21
C GLY A 35 -0.14 34.63 20.60
N ARG A 36 -1.10 33.83 20.10
CA ARG A 36 -2.54 34.07 20.35
C ARG A 36 -3.09 33.27 21.52
N VAL A 37 -2.48 32.15 21.89
CA VAL A 37 -3.01 31.27 22.96
C VAL A 37 -2.15 31.33 24.22
N CYS A 38 -0.88 30.94 24.16
CA CYS A 38 -0.02 30.87 25.35
C CYS A 38 0.33 32.26 25.91
N THR A 39 0.62 33.25 25.07
CA THR A 39 1.01 34.60 25.55
C THR A 39 -0.10 35.27 26.37
N PRO A 40 -1.37 35.32 25.93
CA PRO A 40 -2.46 35.84 26.76
C PRO A 40 -2.71 35.05 28.05
N MET A 41 -2.56 33.72 28.04
CA MET A 41 -2.67 32.89 29.24
C MET A 41 -1.57 33.20 30.27
N ILE A 42 -0.33 33.36 29.82
CA ILE A 42 0.83 33.63 30.69
C ILE A 42 0.80 35.05 31.26
N ARG A 43 0.23 36.01 30.51
CA ARG A 43 0.08 37.40 30.94
C ARG A 43 -1.17 37.64 31.80
N GLU A 44 -2.00 36.61 32.03
CA GLU A 44 -3.28 36.72 32.76
C GLU A 44 -4.26 37.73 32.13
N VAL A 45 -4.14 37.96 30.82
CA VAL A 45 -5.04 38.83 30.05
C VAL A 45 -6.07 38.00 29.27
N SER A 46 -5.96 36.67 29.32
CA SER A 46 -6.88 35.75 28.67
C SER A 46 -8.25 35.74 29.35
N SER A 47 -9.31 35.84 28.55
CA SER A 47 -10.71 35.69 28.99
C SER A 47 -11.09 34.24 29.33
N SER A 48 -10.18 33.29 29.14
CA SER A 48 -10.42 31.85 29.27
C SER A 48 -10.42 31.34 30.71
N GLY A 49 -9.99 32.18 31.67
CA GLY A 49 -9.83 31.79 33.08
C GLY A 49 -8.70 30.76 33.33
N ILE A 50 -7.84 30.52 32.34
CA ILE A 50 -6.69 29.61 32.46
C ILE A 50 -5.51 30.41 33.02
N GLY A 51 -5.03 30.01 34.20
CA GLY A 51 -3.92 30.69 34.88
C GLY A 51 -2.55 30.48 34.22
N ARG A 52 -1.55 31.19 34.76
CA ARG A 52 -0.16 31.21 34.23
C ARG A 52 0.51 29.84 34.17
N SER A 53 0.33 29.03 35.21
CA SER A 53 0.98 27.72 35.34
C SER A 53 0.55 26.74 34.21
N PRO A 54 -0.75 26.53 33.96
CA PRO A 54 -1.20 25.78 32.78
C PRO A 54 -0.74 26.38 31.43
N GLY A 55 -0.67 27.72 31.32
CA GLY A 55 -0.18 28.38 30.11
C GLY A 55 1.31 28.08 29.83
N ALA A 56 2.14 28.10 30.87
CA ALA A 56 3.56 27.75 30.75
C ALA A 56 3.77 26.25 30.45
N GLY A 57 3.00 25.37 31.10
CA GLY A 57 3.05 23.94 30.86
C GLY A 57 2.63 23.55 29.44
N THR A 58 1.54 24.14 28.92
CA THR A 58 1.09 23.90 27.54
C THR A 58 2.08 24.44 26.52
N LEU A 59 2.70 25.60 26.77
CA LEU A 59 3.77 26.15 25.94
C LEU A 59 4.98 25.19 25.87
N ALA A 60 5.46 24.70 27.01
CA ALA A 60 6.57 23.77 27.06
C ALA A 60 6.28 22.48 26.28
N ALA A 61 5.10 21.88 26.51
CA ALA A 61 4.68 20.67 25.79
C ALA A 61 4.56 20.91 24.27
N PHE A 62 3.99 22.05 23.87
CA PHE A 62 3.87 22.44 22.47
C PHE A 62 5.23 22.57 21.78
N VAL A 63 6.18 23.25 22.43
CA VAL A 63 7.53 23.46 21.88
C VAL A 63 8.26 22.13 21.68
N VAL A 64 8.17 21.20 22.64
CA VAL A 64 8.76 19.86 22.50
C VAL A 64 8.17 19.11 21.32
N LEU A 65 6.84 19.09 21.18
CA LEU A 65 6.17 18.42 20.06
C LEU A 65 6.50 19.09 18.71
N TRP A 66 6.54 20.41 18.67
CA TRP A 66 6.89 21.18 17.47
C TRP A 66 8.34 20.90 17.04
N LEU A 67 9.29 20.90 17.97
CA LEU A 67 10.69 20.57 17.67
C LEU A 67 10.84 19.13 17.17
N MET A 68 10.14 18.17 17.80
CA MET A 68 10.14 16.78 17.35
C MET A 68 9.53 16.61 15.95
N PHE A 69 8.42 17.31 15.68
CA PHE A 69 7.81 17.36 14.35
C PHE A 69 8.78 17.93 13.30
N ILE A 70 9.41 19.08 13.56
CA ILE A 70 10.38 19.69 12.64
C ILE A 70 11.59 18.78 12.42
N TRP A 71 12.13 18.18 13.49
CA TRP A 71 13.30 17.31 13.38
C TRP A 71 13.01 16.06 12.54
N THR A 72 11.87 15.40 12.79
CA THR A 72 11.46 14.22 12.03
C THR A 72 11.11 14.57 10.59
N TYR A 73 10.49 15.72 10.35
CA TYR A 73 10.19 16.22 9.00
C TYR A 73 11.46 16.51 8.20
N ILE A 74 12.42 17.23 8.78
CA ILE A 74 13.73 17.49 8.15
C ILE A 74 14.43 16.17 7.85
N ARG A 75 14.37 15.18 8.76
CA ARG A 75 15.00 13.88 8.53
C ARG A 75 14.40 13.16 7.34
N ILE A 76 13.07 13.10 7.21
CA ILE A 76 12.43 12.39 6.10
C ILE A 76 12.66 13.09 4.76
N ILE A 77 12.70 14.43 4.70
CA ILE A 77 12.97 15.16 3.44
C ILE A 77 14.44 15.09 2.99
N THR A 78 15.37 14.89 3.92
CA THR A 78 16.82 14.80 3.64
C THR A 78 17.30 13.37 3.40
N THR A 79 16.51 12.36 3.80
CA THR A 79 16.89 10.96 3.62
C THR A 79 16.40 10.43 2.27
N PRO A 80 17.30 9.97 1.38
CA PRO A 80 16.91 9.42 0.09
C PRO A 80 16.21 8.05 0.27
N PRO A 81 15.33 7.65 -0.67
CA PRO A 81 14.57 6.39 -0.58
C PRO A 81 15.41 5.12 -0.71
N GLY A 82 16.63 5.22 -1.25
CA GLY A 82 17.53 4.09 -1.47
C GLY A 82 17.09 3.23 -2.66
N PHE A 83 17.19 3.75 -3.89
CA PHE A 83 16.75 3.03 -5.07
C PHE A 83 17.61 1.80 -5.39
N ALA A 84 16.99 0.70 -5.81
CA ALA A 84 17.69 -0.52 -6.22
C ALA A 84 18.65 -0.30 -7.40
N LYS A 85 18.32 0.63 -8.32
CA LYS A 85 19.18 1.00 -9.46
C LYS A 85 20.56 1.53 -9.05
N ASP A 86 20.68 2.06 -7.82
CA ASP A 86 21.93 2.62 -7.31
C ASP A 86 22.80 1.53 -6.66
N ARG A 87 22.27 0.31 -6.52
CA ARG A 87 22.91 -0.82 -5.82
C ARG A 87 23.08 -2.08 -6.67
N VAL A 88 22.31 -2.23 -7.75
CA VAL A 88 22.37 -3.39 -8.66
C VAL A 88 22.99 -2.97 -9.99
N ASN A 89 24.02 -3.70 -10.44
CA ASN A 89 24.59 -3.52 -11.77
C ASN A 89 23.54 -3.88 -12.82
N ARG A 90 23.32 -3.00 -13.81
CA ARG A 90 22.40 -3.30 -14.91
C ARG A 90 22.90 -4.55 -15.63
N SER A 91 22.03 -5.57 -15.71
CA SER A 91 22.28 -6.69 -16.60
C SER A 91 22.27 -6.19 -18.05
N PRO A 92 22.96 -6.89 -18.97
CA PRO A 92 22.78 -6.67 -20.40
C PRO A 92 21.28 -6.70 -20.74
N PRO A 93 20.84 -5.93 -21.76
CA PRO A 93 19.49 -6.07 -22.26
C PRO A 93 19.25 -7.55 -22.60
N PRO A 94 18.10 -8.12 -22.21
CA PRO A 94 17.79 -9.52 -22.51
C PRO A 94 17.86 -9.75 -24.02
N ASP A 95 18.50 -10.85 -24.43
CA ASP A 95 18.62 -11.20 -25.84
C ASP A 95 17.21 -11.35 -26.43
N PRO A 96 16.87 -10.68 -27.53
CA PRO A 96 15.62 -10.94 -28.26
C PRO A 96 15.37 -12.43 -28.55
N ALA A 97 16.43 -13.25 -28.60
CA ALA A 97 16.36 -14.70 -28.76
C ALA A 97 15.87 -15.46 -27.50
N ASP A 98 16.00 -14.88 -26.30
CA ASP A 98 15.51 -15.46 -25.04
C ASP A 98 13.99 -15.28 -24.87
N TYR A 99 13.39 -14.37 -25.66
CA TYR A 99 11.95 -14.24 -25.71
C TYR A 99 11.38 -15.31 -26.64
N PRO A 100 10.35 -16.07 -26.22
CA PRO A 100 9.65 -16.94 -27.15
C PRO A 100 9.19 -16.06 -28.33
N PRO A 101 9.51 -16.45 -29.58
CA PRO A 101 9.17 -15.63 -30.73
C PRO A 101 7.67 -15.33 -30.68
N PRO A 102 7.24 -14.11 -31.02
CA PRO A 102 5.82 -13.83 -31.18
C PRO A 102 5.27 -14.91 -32.08
N ARG A 103 4.30 -15.66 -31.58
CA ARG A 103 3.70 -16.81 -32.28
C ARG A 103 3.39 -16.32 -33.69
N SER A 104 4.12 -16.81 -34.69
CA SER A 104 3.85 -16.43 -36.06
C SER A 104 2.45 -16.96 -36.33
N THR A 105 1.46 -16.08 -36.37
CA THR A 105 0.24 -16.36 -37.11
C THR A 105 0.67 -16.41 -38.56
N SER A 106 1.24 -17.54 -38.98
CA SER A 106 1.43 -17.83 -40.39
C SER A 106 0.04 -17.71 -41.00
N PRO A 107 -0.16 -16.86 -42.01
CA PRO A 107 -1.37 -16.91 -42.80
C PRO A 107 -1.43 -18.33 -43.37
N VAL A 108 -2.40 -19.11 -42.92
CA VAL A 108 -2.70 -20.40 -43.55
C VAL A 108 -2.95 -20.10 -45.03
N PRO A 109 -2.23 -20.71 -45.98
CA PRO A 109 -2.55 -20.55 -47.38
C PRO A 109 -3.94 -21.12 -47.59
N VAL A 110 -4.89 -20.26 -47.96
CA VAL A 110 -6.23 -20.65 -48.35
C VAL A 110 -6.08 -21.47 -49.62
N ALA A 111 -6.19 -22.79 -49.50
CA ALA A 111 -6.41 -23.65 -50.64
C ALA A 111 -7.82 -23.34 -51.16
N ASP A 112 -7.89 -22.86 -52.40
CA ASP A 112 -9.13 -22.75 -53.18
C ASP A 112 -9.77 -24.13 -53.28
N ASN A 113 -10.75 -24.40 -52.42
CA ASN A 113 -11.68 -25.49 -52.61
C ASN A 113 -13.08 -24.92 -52.37
N ASN A 114 -13.80 -24.74 -53.46
CA ASN A 114 -15.10 -24.06 -53.61
C ASN A 114 -16.29 -24.74 -52.91
N ASN A 115 -16.11 -25.42 -51.78
CA ASN A 115 -17.19 -26.08 -51.05
C ASN A 115 -17.06 -25.94 -49.52
N ALA A 116 -17.05 -24.70 -49.01
CA ALA A 116 -17.18 -24.42 -47.59
C ALA A 116 -18.53 -23.72 -47.28
N PRO A 117 -19.20 -24.06 -46.16
CA PRO A 117 -20.48 -23.47 -45.79
C PRO A 117 -20.34 -22.02 -45.29
N ASP A 118 -21.42 -21.25 -45.49
CA ASP A 118 -21.63 -19.82 -45.24
C ASP A 118 -20.92 -19.23 -43.97
N PRO A 119 -20.21 -18.08 -44.07
CA PRO A 119 -19.45 -17.45 -42.97
C PRO A 119 -20.28 -17.01 -41.76
N SER A 120 -21.61 -17.11 -41.83
CA SER A 120 -22.53 -16.77 -40.74
C SER A 120 -22.51 -17.76 -39.57
N THR A 121 -21.94 -18.96 -39.75
CA THR A 121 -21.93 -20.03 -38.73
C THR A 121 -20.75 -19.97 -37.74
N LEU A 122 -19.70 -19.21 -38.03
CA LEU A 122 -18.47 -19.12 -37.20
C LEU A 122 -18.29 -17.79 -36.46
N ALA A 123 -19.24 -16.86 -36.57
CA ALA A 123 -19.19 -15.54 -35.94
C ALA A 123 -19.20 -15.51 -34.38
N PRO A 124 -19.74 -16.49 -33.61
CA PRO A 124 -19.84 -16.31 -32.16
C PRO A 124 -18.54 -16.64 -31.39
N THR A 125 -17.57 -17.34 -32.00
CA THR A 125 -16.32 -17.73 -31.32
C THR A 125 -15.23 -16.68 -31.43
N PHE A 126 -15.17 -15.95 -32.55
CA PHE A 126 -14.16 -14.90 -32.78
C PHE A 126 -14.41 -13.65 -31.91
N ASN A 127 -15.68 -13.28 -31.71
CA ASN A 127 -16.04 -12.15 -30.86
C ASN A 127 -15.81 -12.42 -29.36
N LEU A 128 -15.84 -13.68 -28.91
CA LEU A 128 -15.61 -14.03 -27.50
C LEU A 128 -14.13 -13.91 -27.10
N ALA A 129 -13.21 -14.24 -28.01
CA ALA A 129 -11.77 -14.12 -27.83
C ALA A 129 -11.32 -12.64 -27.86
N SER A 130 -11.82 -11.84 -28.81
CA SER A 130 -11.55 -10.39 -28.83
C SER A 130 -12.16 -9.64 -27.65
N GLN A 131 -13.34 -10.03 -27.15
CA GLN A 131 -13.95 -9.41 -25.97
C GLN A 131 -13.23 -9.77 -24.66
N THR A 132 -12.60 -10.94 -24.56
CA THR A 132 -11.78 -11.29 -23.38
C THR A 132 -10.44 -10.56 -23.36
N ILE A 133 -9.86 -10.29 -24.54
CA ILE A 133 -8.62 -9.53 -24.68
C ILE A 133 -8.86 -8.03 -24.41
N HIS A 134 -9.92 -7.43 -24.96
CA HIS A 134 -10.25 -6.02 -24.69
C HIS A 134 -10.67 -5.74 -23.24
N ARG A 135 -11.27 -6.71 -22.53
CA ARG A 135 -11.62 -6.58 -21.10
C ARG A 135 -10.39 -6.47 -20.20
N TRP A 136 -9.23 -6.96 -20.64
CA TRP A 136 -7.98 -6.89 -19.85
C TRP A 136 -7.29 -5.52 -19.98
N THR A 137 -7.48 -4.83 -21.11
CA THR A 137 -6.86 -3.53 -21.38
C THR A 137 -7.65 -2.32 -20.86
N SER A 138 -8.90 -2.47 -20.43
CA SER A 138 -9.80 -1.34 -20.12
C SER A 138 -10.03 -1.04 -18.64
N HIS A 139 -9.30 -1.66 -17.69
CA HIS A 139 -9.54 -1.40 -16.26
C HIS A 139 -8.84 -0.16 -15.70
N ASN A 140 -8.47 0.81 -16.55
CA ASN A 140 -7.76 2.02 -16.12
C ASN A 140 -8.49 3.35 -16.40
N ASP A 141 -9.77 3.36 -16.76
CA ASP A 141 -10.53 4.61 -16.87
C ASP A 141 -11.97 4.47 -16.32
N SER A 142 -12.27 5.42 -15.41
CA SER A 142 -13.53 6.07 -15.01
C SER A 142 -14.90 5.41 -15.24
N ALA A 143 -15.76 5.64 -14.25
CA ALA A 143 -17.18 5.33 -14.22
C ALA A 143 -17.94 5.79 -15.48
N ASP A 144 -18.75 4.90 -16.05
CA ASP A 144 -19.99 5.29 -16.71
C ASP A 144 -21.04 4.16 -16.64
N THR A 145 -22.27 4.59 -16.42
CA THR A 145 -23.47 3.80 -16.22
C THR A 145 -24.12 3.60 -17.58
N THR A 146 -24.17 2.36 -18.08
CA THR A 146 -25.23 1.78 -18.94
C THR A 146 -24.67 0.55 -19.66
N ARG A 147 -25.29 -0.62 -19.46
CA ARG A 147 -24.92 -1.86 -20.14
C ARG A 147 -26.14 -2.40 -20.88
N PRO A 148 -26.12 -2.59 -22.21
CA PRO A 148 -27.13 -3.38 -22.89
C PRO A 148 -26.93 -4.86 -22.58
N SER A 149 -28.04 -5.54 -22.28
CA SER A 149 -28.14 -6.96 -21.97
C SER A 149 -27.72 -7.80 -23.19
N ALA A 150 -26.61 -8.54 -23.09
CA ALA A 150 -26.29 -9.59 -24.06
C ALA A 150 -27.07 -10.88 -23.71
N PRO A 151 -27.62 -11.61 -24.69
CA PRO A 151 -28.46 -12.77 -24.45
C PRO A 151 -27.62 -13.91 -23.83
N MET A 152 -28.19 -14.52 -22.78
CA MET A 152 -27.60 -15.67 -22.10
C MET A 152 -27.55 -16.87 -23.05
N ALA A 153 -26.38 -17.15 -23.63
CA ALA A 153 -26.09 -18.48 -24.12
C ALA A 153 -26.09 -19.42 -22.90
N GLN A 154 -27.13 -20.25 -22.78
CA GLN A 154 -27.28 -21.22 -21.72
C GLN A 154 -26.13 -22.23 -21.80
N MET A 155 -25.14 -22.09 -20.92
CA MET A 155 -24.23 -23.19 -20.62
C MET A 155 -25.06 -24.34 -20.00
N PRO A 156 -24.80 -25.61 -20.37
CA PRO A 156 -25.50 -26.73 -19.75
C PRO A 156 -25.28 -26.69 -18.23
N PRO A 157 -26.26 -27.15 -17.42
CA PRO A 157 -26.15 -27.12 -15.97
C PRO A 157 -25.00 -28.04 -15.57
N ARG A 158 -23.83 -27.46 -15.31
CA ARG A 158 -22.77 -28.17 -14.61
C ARG A 158 -23.33 -28.46 -13.23
N GLY A 159 -23.58 -29.73 -12.95
CA GLY A 159 -23.98 -30.18 -11.61
C GLY A 159 -23.03 -29.60 -10.57
N VAL A 160 -23.56 -29.22 -9.41
CA VAL A 160 -22.78 -28.65 -8.30
C VAL A 160 -21.60 -29.56 -8.02
N LYS A 161 -20.38 -29.08 -8.26
CA LYS A 161 -19.18 -29.88 -8.05
C LYS A 161 -19.01 -30.18 -6.57
N ASP A 162 -18.63 -31.42 -6.25
CA ASP A 162 -18.40 -31.81 -4.86
C ASP A 162 -17.35 -30.87 -4.25
N TRP A 163 -17.63 -30.38 -3.04
CA TRP A 163 -16.75 -29.45 -2.32
C TRP A 163 -15.36 -30.02 -2.16
N ARG A 164 -15.21 -31.35 -2.14
CA ARG A 164 -13.92 -32.08 -2.09
C ARG A 164 -13.05 -31.94 -3.34
N GLN A 165 -13.62 -31.55 -4.48
CA GLN A 165 -12.91 -31.53 -5.77
C GLN A 165 -12.61 -30.12 -6.29
N VAL A 166 -13.04 -29.07 -5.58
CA VAL A 166 -12.82 -27.68 -6.01
C VAL A 166 -11.38 -27.26 -5.69
N PRO A 167 -10.47 -27.12 -6.68
CA PRO A 167 -9.08 -26.76 -6.40
C PRO A 167 -8.98 -25.29 -5.98
N ARG A 168 -7.99 -24.97 -5.14
CA ARG A 168 -7.66 -23.58 -4.84
C ARG A 168 -7.01 -22.94 -6.08
N PRO A 169 -7.44 -21.76 -6.53
CA PRO A 169 -6.72 -21.04 -7.57
C PRO A 169 -5.35 -20.64 -7.03
N LEU A 170 -4.27 -21.14 -7.63
CA LEU A 170 -2.91 -20.75 -7.28
C LEU A 170 -2.48 -19.53 -8.11
N PRO A 171 -1.68 -18.61 -7.54
CA PRO A 171 -1.02 -17.59 -8.33
C PRO A 171 -0.20 -18.25 -9.43
N ARG A 172 -0.16 -17.66 -10.62
CA ARG A 172 0.76 -18.12 -11.66
C ARG A 172 2.17 -17.86 -11.13
N LEU A 173 2.98 -18.91 -11.01
CA LEU A 173 4.42 -18.77 -10.85
C LEU A 173 4.90 -18.05 -12.11
N GLU A 174 5.15 -16.74 -12.01
CA GLU A 174 5.96 -16.08 -13.00
C GLU A 174 7.38 -16.64 -12.82
N LEU A 175 7.65 -17.76 -13.49
CA LEU A 175 8.99 -18.23 -13.85
C LEU A 175 9.59 -17.24 -14.86
N THR A 176 9.61 -15.96 -14.50
CA THR A 176 10.57 -15.07 -15.10
C THR A 176 11.89 -15.39 -14.40
N THR A 177 12.95 -15.51 -15.19
CA THR A 177 14.35 -15.52 -14.73
C THR A 177 14.68 -14.35 -13.76
N ALA A 178 13.76 -13.40 -13.58
CA ALA A 178 13.75 -12.37 -12.56
C ALA A 178 13.52 -12.85 -11.11
N ALA A 179 13.05 -14.09 -10.89
CA ALA A 179 12.94 -14.68 -9.55
C ALA A 179 14.28 -15.26 -9.03
N THR A 180 15.20 -15.63 -9.94
CA THR A 180 16.57 -16.05 -9.61
C THR A 180 17.60 -14.94 -9.77
N VAL A 181 17.28 -13.88 -10.52
CA VAL A 181 18.15 -12.72 -10.70
C VAL A 181 17.36 -11.45 -10.46
N GLY A 182 17.42 -10.91 -9.24
CA GLY A 182 17.57 -9.48 -8.97
C GLY A 182 16.64 -8.45 -9.63
N HIS A 183 15.52 -8.85 -10.25
CA HIS A 183 14.68 -7.95 -11.06
C HIS A 183 13.27 -7.76 -10.51
N ALA A 184 12.89 -8.54 -9.49
CA ALA A 184 11.83 -8.12 -8.55
C ALA A 184 12.30 -7.01 -7.58
N PHE A 185 13.61 -6.68 -7.59
CA PHE A 185 14.21 -5.70 -6.69
C PHE A 185 13.92 -4.23 -7.03
N SER A 186 13.35 -3.91 -8.20
CA SER A 186 13.03 -2.52 -8.53
C SER A 186 11.77 -1.97 -7.84
N SER A 187 11.00 -2.83 -7.15
CA SER A 187 9.71 -2.48 -6.53
C SER A 187 9.59 -2.89 -5.06
N MET A 188 10.65 -3.45 -4.47
CA MET A 188 10.62 -4.14 -3.19
C MET A 188 11.18 -3.29 -2.04
N ILE A 189 10.51 -2.15 -1.83
CA ILE A 189 10.00 -1.58 -0.57
C ILE A 189 9.61 -0.15 -0.92
N SER A 190 8.30 0.05 -0.91
CA SER A 190 7.50 1.27 -1.06
C SER A 190 7.98 2.24 -2.16
N ILE A 191 7.12 2.48 -3.14
CA ILE A 191 7.22 3.70 -3.96
C ILE A 191 5.87 4.39 -3.87
N ASP A 192 5.48 4.69 -2.64
CA ASP A 192 4.37 5.60 -2.39
C ASP A 192 4.97 7.00 -2.42
N HIS A 193 4.66 7.73 -3.50
CA HIS A 193 5.06 9.13 -3.62
C HIS A 193 4.26 9.94 -2.60
N CYS A 194 4.86 10.28 -1.47
CA CYS A 194 4.22 11.16 -0.51
C CYS A 194 4.37 12.60 -0.99
N VAL A 195 3.26 13.20 -1.45
CA VAL A 195 3.23 14.60 -1.90
C VAL A 195 3.74 15.54 -0.80
N TRP A 196 3.38 15.29 0.46
CA TRP A 196 3.76 16.13 1.61
C TRP A 196 5.25 16.09 1.99
N VAL A 197 5.97 15.04 1.59
CA VAL A 197 7.43 14.92 1.76
C VAL A 197 8.16 15.37 0.48
N GLY A 198 7.47 15.35 -0.66
CA GLY A 198 8.05 15.73 -1.95
C GLY A 198 9.12 14.74 -2.44
N GLN A 199 9.03 13.48 -2.02
CA GLN A 199 9.84 12.37 -2.52
C GLN A 199 9.15 11.02 -2.29
N CYS A 200 9.72 9.97 -2.87
CA CYS A 200 9.30 8.59 -2.62
C CYS A 200 9.70 8.15 -1.21
N VAL A 201 8.82 7.39 -0.55
CA VAL A 201 9.15 6.68 0.67
C VAL A 201 9.52 5.26 0.26
N GLY A 202 10.75 4.81 0.53
CA GLY A 202 11.35 3.50 0.21
C GLY A 202 12.11 2.91 1.40
N TRP A 203 12.81 1.78 1.23
CA TRP A 203 13.44 1.05 2.35
C TRP A 203 14.33 1.92 3.23
N ALA A 204 15.17 2.76 2.63
CA ALA A 204 16.15 3.53 3.40
C ALA A 204 15.52 4.64 4.26
N ASN A 205 14.30 5.09 3.93
CA ASN A 205 13.65 6.20 4.61
C ASN A 205 12.26 5.87 5.22
N HIS A 206 11.73 4.66 4.99
CA HIS A 206 10.41 4.24 5.48
C HIS A 206 10.30 4.29 7.00
N LYS A 207 11.32 3.85 7.73
CA LYS A 207 11.43 4.06 9.19
C LYS A 207 11.19 5.53 9.60
N PHE A 208 11.87 6.48 8.93
CA PHE A 208 11.71 7.90 9.27
C PHE A 208 10.32 8.41 8.92
N PHE A 209 9.69 7.85 7.88
CA PHE A 209 8.30 8.16 7.53
C PHE A 209 7.33 7.72 8.63
N VAL A 210 7.47 6.52 9.20
CA VAL A 210 6.63 6.04 10.31
C VAL A 210 6.79 6.94 11.54
N ILE A 211 8.03 7.27 11.91
CA ILE A 211 8.34 8.15 13.05
C ILE A 211 7.76 9.56 12.81
N PHE A 212 7.91 10.09 11.60
CA PHE A 212 7.33 11.37 11.21
C PHE A 212 5.80 11.39 11.36
N ASN A 213 5.09 10.36 10.87
CA ASN A 213 3.63 10.29 11.01
C ASN A 213 3.19 10.21 12.47
N PHE A 214 3.91 9.46 13.31
CA PHE A 214 3.63 9.39 14.75
C PHE A 214 3.71 10.76 15.41
N TRP A 215 4.84 11.46 15.27
CA TRP A 215 5.05 12.76 15.90
C TRP A 215 4.15 13.85 15.31
N THR A 216 3.87 13.80 14.01
CA THR A 216 2.91 14.72 13.37
C THR A 216 1.49 14.48 13.89
N GLY A 217 1.06 13.22 14.02
CA GLY A 217 -0.23 12.87 14.60
C GLY A 217 -0.37 13.37 16.04
N CYS A 218 0.64 13.15 16.89
CA CYS A 218 0.67 13.68 18.25
C CYS A 218 0.64 15.21 18.30
N TYR A 219 1.42 15.87 17.44
CA TYR A 219 1.46 17.33 17.34
C TYR A 219 0.12 17.92 16.91
N CYS A 220 -0.51 17.36 15.87
CA CYS A 220 -1.81 17.78 15.37
C CYS A 220 -2.91 17.54 16.41
N LEU A 221 -2.94 16.36 17.06
CA LEU A 221 -3.92 16.04 18.09
C LEU A 221 -3.80 16.97 19.30
N PHE A 222 -2.57 17.19 19.79
CA PHE A 222 -2.33 18.13 20.90
C PHE A 222 -2.77 19.55 20.55
N THR A 223 -2.39 20.04 19.36
CA THR A 223 -2.76 21.38 18.88
C THR A 223 -4.28 21.52 18.77
N MET A 224 -4.95 20.55 18.13
CA MET A 224 -6.40 20.55 17.98
C MET A 224 -7.11 20.58 19.34
N LEU A 225 -6.72 19.71 20.28
CA LEU A 225 -7.33 19.66 21.61
C LEU A 225 -7.10 20.96 22.39
N LEU A 226 -5.88 21.50 22.36
CA LEU A 226 -5.54 22.77 23.02
C LEU A 226 -6.42 23.92 22.49
N LEU A 227 -6.57 24.01 21.17
CA LEU A 227 -7.35 25.06 20.53
C LEU A 227 -8.84 24.91 20.79
N ILE A 228 -9.39 23.69 20.77
CA ILE A 228 -10.80 23.43 21.11
C ILE A 228 -11.09 23.84 22.56
N ILE A 229 -10.24 23.46 23.51
CA ILE A 229 -10.40 23.81 24.94
C ILE A 229 -10.31 25.33 25.15
N THR A 230 -9.42 25.99 24.41
CA THR A 230 -9.28 27.45 24.48
C THR A 230 -10.50 28.15 23.89
N ALA A 231 -10.94 27.71 22.71
CA ALA A 231 -12.11 28.25 22.03
C ALA A 231 -13.40 28.05 22.84
N SER A 232 -13.55 26.93 23.56
CA SER A 232 -14.72 26.68 24.41
C SER A 232 -14.80 27.57 25.65
N LYS A 233 -13.69 28.22 26.03
CA LYS A 233 -13.59 29.05 27.25
C LYS A 233 -13.55 30.55 26.98
N THR A 234 -13.36 30.96 25.73
CA THR A 234 -13.27 32.37 25.35
C THR A 234 -14.56 32.79 24.62
N SER A 235 -15.09 33.96 24.98
CA SER A 235 -16.33 34.51 24.41
C SER A 235 -16.18 35.07 22.99
N GLY A 236 -14.95 35.27 22.51
CA GLY A 236 -14.63 35.76 21.17
C GLY A 236 -14.09 34.67 20.25
N ILE A 237 -14.61 34.60 19.03
CA ILE A 237 -14.15 33.64 18.01
C ILE A 237 -12.98 34.25 17.23
N ASP A 238 -11.74 33.82 17.51
CA ASP A 238 -10.58 34.16 16.67
C ASP A 238 -10.55 33.23 15.44
N GLY A 239 -10.74 33.80 14.25
CA GLY A 239 -10.73 33.06 13.00
C GLY A 239 -9.44 32.28 12.75
N GLN A 240 -8.29 32.73 13.27
CA GLN A 240 -7.01 32.02 13.15
C GLN A 240 -7.01 30.73 13.98
N ILE A 241 -7.59 30.76 15.19
CA ILE A 241 -7.74 29.59 16.05
C ILE A 241 -8.66 28.57 15.36
N VAL A 242 -9.82 29.03 14.85
CA VAL A 242 -10.77 28.15 14.15
C VAL A 242 -10.14 27.53 12.90
N ALA A 243 -9.45 28.32 12.08
CA ALA A 243 -8.75 27.80 10.90
C ALA A 243 -7.71 26.74 11.28
N LEU A 244 -6.94 26.98 12.35
CA LEU A 244 -5.91 26.03 12.78
C LEU A 244 -6.52 24.75 13.39
N VAL A 245 -7.70 24.81 14.03
CA VAL A 245 -8.45 23.61 14.45
C VAL A 245 -8.79 22.74 13.24
N VAL A 246 -9.33 23.34 12.17
CA VAL A 246 -9.70 22.60 10.95
C VAL A 246 -8.46 21.99 10.29
N VAL A 247 -7.39 22.78 10.11
CA VAL A 247 -6.15 22.30 9.49
C VAL A 247 -5.52 21.19 10.32
N SER A 248 -5.41 21.36 11.64
CA SER A 248 -4.85 20.33 12.53
C SER A 248 -5.72 19.06 12.59
N GLY A 249 -7.05 19.19 12.52
CA GLY A 249 -7.95 18.03 12.44
C GLY A 249 -7.78 17.23 11.15
N LEU A 250 -7.74 17.90 9.99
CA LEU A 250 -7.58 17.24 8.69
C LEU A 250 -6.22 16.56 8.56
N PHE A 251 -5.13 17.27 8.86
CA PHE A 251 -3.78 16.69 8.82
C PHE A 251 -3.59 15.64 9.91
N GLY A 252 -4.15 15.84 11.10
CA GLY A 252 -4.11 14.88 12.21
C GLY A 252 -4.79 13.56 11.86
N LEU A 253 -6.01 13.61 11.32
CA LEU A 253 -6.71 12.40 10.89
C LEU A 253 -5.94 11.64 9.80
N PHE A 254 -5.44 12.37 8.81
CA PHE A 254 -4.67 11.80 7.71
C PHE A 254 -3.39 11.10 8.22
N THR A 255 -2.61 11.79 9.05
CA THR A 255 -1.33 11.26 9.57
C THR A 255 -1.52 10.11 10.56
N ILE A 256 -2.55 10.15 11.41
CA ILE A 256 -2.88 9.02 12.31
C ILE A 256 -3.31 7.80 11.51
N THR A 257 -4.16 7.97 10.49
CA THR A 257 -4.59 6.87 9.63
C THR A 257 -3.39 6.28 8.88
N MET A 258 -2.52 7.13 8.35
CA MET A 258 -1.29 6.70 7.68
C MET A 258 -0.35 5.97 8.66
N PHE A 259 -0.21 6.45 9.89
CA PHE A 259 0.58 5.76 10.91
C PHE A 259 0.02 4.36 11.22
N ILE A 260 -1.28 4.26 11.51
CA ILE A 260 -1.92 2.98 11.86
C ILE A 260 -1.78 1.97 10.71
N THR A 261 -2.06 2.41 9.48
CA THR A 261 -1.95 1.55 8.29
C THR A 261 -0.53 1.03 8.11
N HIS A 262 0.50 1.90 8.20
CA HIS A 262 1.89 1.47 8.10
C HIS A 262 2.33 0.55 9.25
N VAL A 263 1.86 0.78 10.49
CA VAL A 263 2.12 -0.15 11.61
C VAL A 263 1.48 -1.52 11.35
N MET A 264 0.25 -1.55 10.82
CA MET A 264 -0.42 -2.79 10.46
C MET A 264 0.29 -3.54 9.32
N LEU A 265 0.77 -2.81 8.32
CA LEU A 265 1.57 -3.33 7.21
C LEU A 265 2.88 -3.96 7.73
N ILE A 266 3.65 -3.21 8.53
CA ILE A 266 4.91 -3.68 9.12
C ILE A 266 4.68 -4.93 9.97
N THR A 267 3.74 -4.88 10.91
CA THR A 267 3.50 -6.02 11.82
C THR A 267 2.92 -7.25 11.13
N SER A 268 2.34 -7.08 9.94
CA SER A 268 1.86 -8.20 9.11
C SER A 268 2.93 -8.73 8.15
N GLY A 269 4.09 -8.08 8.04
CA GLY A 269 5.12 -8.41 7.07
C GLY A 269 4.66 -8.16 5.62
N ARG A 270 3.78 -7.16 5.43
CA ARG A 270 3.15 -6.84 4.14
C ARG A 270 3.58 -5.46 3.68
N THR A 271 3.89 -5.32 2.40
CA THR A 271 3.98 -4.01 1.76
C THR A 271 2.62 -3.55 1.22
N THR A 272 2.45 -2.26 0.98
CA THR A 272 1.20 -1.69 0.41
C THR A 272 0.82 -2.40 -0.90
N VAL A 273 1.81 -2.70 -1.76
CA VAL A 273 1.60 -3.39 -3.04
C VAL A 273 1.19 -4.86 -2.83
N GLU A 274 1.83 -5.56 -1.89
CA GLU A 274 1.49 -6.95 -1.58
C GLU A 274 0.09 -7.07 -0.97
N SER A 275 -0.38 -6.05 -0.24
CA SER A 275 -1.73 -6.03 0.30
C SER A 275 -2.80 -6.15 -0.81
N TYR A 276 -2.57 -5.56 -1.98
CA TYR A 276 -3.46 -5.72 -3.14
C TYR A 276 -3.41 -7.13 -3.73
N ALA A 277 -2.24 -7.77 -3.80
CA ALA A 277 -2.12 -9.14 -4.29
C ALA A 277 -2.89 -10.14 -3.40
N SER A 278 -2.98 -9.87 -2.10
CA SER A 278 -3.80 -10.66 -1.18
C SER A 278 -5.30 -10.51 -1.44
N GLU A 279 -5.73 -9.30 -1.80
CA GLU A 279 -7.13 -9.00 -2.10
C GLU A 279 -7.54 -9.62 -3.44
N ASP A 280 -6.71 -9.46 -4.48
CA ASP A 280 -6.89 -10.10 -5.78
C ASP A 280 -7.05 -11.62 -5.66
N GLN A 281 -6.25 -12.25 -4.79
CA GLN A 281 -6.36 -13.68 -4.52
C GLN A 281 -7.69 -14.03 -3.87
N ARG A 282 -8.13 -13.24 -2.88
CA ARG A 282 -9.40 -13.44 -2.19
C ARG A 282 -10.58 -13.23 -3.14
N GLU A 283 -10.50 -12.26 -4.04
CA GLU A 283 -11.49 -12.02 -5.09
C GLU A 283 -11.55 -13.15 -6.11
N ARG A 284 -10.41 -13.72 -6.52
CA ARG A 284 -10.36 -14.90 -7.40
C ARG A 284 -10.96 -16.12 -6.73
N GLU A 285 -10.61 -16.37 -5.47
CA GLU A 285 -11.19 -17.44 -4.65
C GLU A 285 -12.71 -17.28 -4.53
N ASN A 286 -13.19 -16.06 -4.24
CA ASN A 286 -14.62 -15.76 -4.15
C ASN A 286 -15.32 -15.91 -5.51
N SER A 287 -14.73 -15.43 -6.59
CA SER A 287 -15.27 -15.54 -7.94
C SER A 287 -15.38 -16.99 -8.40
N LEU A 288 -14.40 -17.83 -8.06
CA LEU A 288 -14.44 -19.27 -8.34
C LEU A 288 -15.55 -19.95 -7.55
N LEU A 289 -15.68 -19.65 -6.25
CA LEU A 289 -16.75 -20.18 -5.42
C LEU A 289 -18.15 -19.72 -5.88
N GLN A 290 -18.27 -18.47 -6.34
CA GLN A 290 -19.54 -17.95 -6.87
C GLN A 290 -19.89 -18.58 -8.22
N LYS A 291 -18.92 -18.86 -9.09
CA LYS A 291 -19.14 -19.58 -10.35
C LYS A 291 -19.58 -21.03 -10.12
N GLU A 292 -19.03 -21.69 -9.11
CA GLU A 292 -19.29 -23.12 -8.85
C GLU A 292 -20.58 -23.35 -8.04
N TYR A 293 -20.86 -22.50 -7.06
CA TYR A 293 -21.94 -22.68 -6.08
C TYR A 293 -23.07 -21.63 -6.19
N GLY A 294 -22.96 -20.69 -7.13
CA GLY A 294 -23.88 -19.57 -7.30
C GLY A 294 -23.66 -18.45 -6.26
N TYR A 295 -24.37 -17.33 -6.42
CA TYR A 295 -24.21 -16.17 -5.53
C TYR A 295 -24.95 -16.35 -4.19
N LEU A 296 -26.23 -16.76 -4.26
CA LEU A 296 -27.15 -16.77 -3.11
C LEU A 296 -27.27 -18.13 -2.40
N TRP A 297 -26.87 -19.23 -3.05
CA TRP A 297 -27.07 -20.60 -2.57
C TRP A 297 -25.75 -21.26 -2.12
N HIS A 298 -25.85 -22.45 -1.52
CA HIS A 298 -24.73 -23.33 -1.16
C HIS A 298 -23.63 -22.69 -0.27
N ASN A 299 -24.03 -21.84 0.68
CA ASN A 299 -23.10 -21.15 1.58
C ASN A 299 -22.36 -22.10 2.53
N LEU A 300 -22.95 -23.25 2.86
CA LEU A 300 -22.33 -24.28 3.69
C LEU A 300 -21.17 -24.96 2.95
N GLU A 301 -21.36 -25.26 1.66
CA GLU A 301 -20.38 -25.86 0.77
C GLU A 301 -19.23 -24.89 0.53
N LYS A 302 -19.51 -23.61 0.25
CA LYS A 302 -18.48 -22.56 0.18
C LYS A 302 -17.64 -22.48 1.46
N ARG A 303 -18.28 -22.56 2.64
CA ARG A 303 -17.57 -22.59 3.93
C ARG A 303 -16.70 -23.84 4.09
N LYS A 304 -17.20 -25.02 3.68
CA LYS A 304 -16.44 -26.28 3.70
C LYS A 304 -15.21 -26.21 2.77
N VAL A 305 -15.35 -25.67 1.56
CA VAL A 305 -14.24 -25.48 0.62
C VAL A 305 -13.17 -24.57 1.22
N ARG A 306 -13.56 -23.40 1.76
CA ARG A 306 -12.62 -22.47 2.41
C ARG A 306 -11.93 -23.11 3.62
N LYS A 307 -12.66 -23.89 4.42
CA LYS A 307 -12.10 -24.62 5.56
C LYS A 307 -11.05 -25.62 5.10
N ARG A 308 -11.33 -26.42 4.07
CA ARG A 308 -10.38 -27.37 3.50
C ARG A 308 -9.15 -26.66 2.92
N TRP A 309 -9.33 -25.59 2.15
CA TRP A 309 -8.18 -24.80 1.66
C TRP A 309 -7.33 -24.25 2.80
N LYS A 310 -7.96 -23.80 3.90
CA LYS A 310 -7.23 -23.36 5.09
C LYS A 310 -6.48 -24.51 5.77
N GLU A 311 -7.03 -25.72 5.77
CA GLU A 311 -6.37 -26.92 6.32
C GLU A 311 -5.19 -27.36 5.44
N GLU A 312 -5.36 -27.38 4.12
CA GLU A 312 -4.35 -27.79 3.13
C GLU A 312 -3.17 -26.80 3.02
N TRP A 313 -3.46 -25.50 3.05
CA TRP A 313 -2.48 -24.43 2.81
C TRP A 313 -2.16 -23.59 4.06
N GLY A 314 -2.69 -23.99 5.21
CA GLY A 314 -2.49 -23.31 6.50
C GLY A 314 -3.05 -21.89 6.58
N GLY A 315 -3.86 -21.45 5.62
CA GLY A 315 -4.38 -20.08 5.55
C GLY A 315 -3.34 -19.03 5.18
N THR A 316 -2.18 -19.45 4.67
CA THR A 316 -1.15 -18.55 4.16
C THR A 316 -1.73 -17.72 3.00
N ALA A 317 -1.44 -16.43 2.98
CA ALA A 317 -1.86 -15.53 1.91
C ALA A 317 -0.67 -15.20 0.97
N VAL A 318 -0.93 -14.75 -0.26
CA VAL A 318 0.12 -14.55 -1.32
C VAL A 318 1.22 -13.61 -0.85
N ASP A 319 0.80 -12.63 -0.06
CA ASP A 319 1.58 -11.54 0.49
C ASP A 319 2.42 -11.94 1.70
N GLU A 320 2.27 -13.14 2.25
CA GLU A 320 3.05 -13.54 3.43
C GLU A 320 4.47 -14.02 3.09
N ARG A 321 4.94 -13.86 1.84
CA ARG A 321 6.24 -14.35 1.38
C ARG A 321 7.42 -13.86 2.22
N TRP A 322 7.37 -12.65 2.76
CA TRP A 322 8.47 -12.05 3.54
C TRP A 322 8.17 -11.97 5.03
N LYS A 323 7.08 -12.59 5.45
CA LYS A 323 6.68 -12.64 6.85
C LYS A 323 7.47 -13.74 7.56
N PHE A 324 8.24 -13.37 8.57
CA PHE A 324 8.98 -14.31 9.41
C PHE A 324 8.84 -13.93 10.89
N GLY A 325 8.88 -14.94 11.77
CA GLY A 325 8.80 -14.73 13.22
C GLY A 325 7.48 -14.12 13.69
N GLY A 326 7.54 -13.40 14.82
CA GLY A 326 6.41 -12.69 15.40
C GLY A 326 6.30 -11.23 14.94
N LYS A 327 5.23 -10.54 15.36
CA LYS A 327 5.01 -9.11 15.04
C LYS A 327 6.17 -8.20 15.46
N MET A 328 6.82 -8.53 16.57
CA MET A 328 7.97 -7.76 17.07
C MET A 328 9.24 -7.99 16.25
N ASP A 329 9.40 -9.16 15.63
CA ASP A 329 10.54 -9.42 14.74
C ASP A 329 10.41 -8.59 13.46
N MET A 330 9.19 -8.50 12.91
CA MET A 330 8.89 -7.62 11.78
C MET A 330 9.12 -6.15 12.11
N TRP A 331 8.65 -5.73 13.29
CA TRP A 331 8.88 -4.36 13.75
C TRP A 331 10.37 -4.04 13.91
N ARG A 332 11.16 -4.97 14.47
CA ARG A 332 12.60 -4.82 14.64
C ARG A 332 13.35 -4.76 13.31
N GLU A 333 12.93 -5.56 12.32
CA GLU A 333 13.53 -5.53 10.98
C GLU A 333 13.43 -4.11 10.38
N GLU A 334 12.25 -3.50 10.47
CA GLU A 334 11.99 -2.18 9.90
C GLU A 334 12.56 -1.03 10.75
N MET A 335 12.26 -1.02 12.06
CA MET A 335 12.57 0.09 12.96
C MET A 335 13.96 -0.02 13.60
N GLY A 336 14.62 -1.17 13.46
CA GLY A 336 15.93 -1.47 14.04
C GLY A 336 15.86 -2.10 15.44
N PRO A 337 17.02 -2.45 16.01
CA PRO A 337 17.10 -3.29 17.22
C PRO A 337 16.80 -2.52 18.52
N GLY A 338 17.02 -1.20 18.54
CA GLY A 338 17.00 -0.39 19.75
C GLY A 338 15.72 0.44 19.90
N PRO A 339 15.11 0.50 21.10
CA PRO A 339 13.86 1.21 21.34
C PRO A 339 13.98 2.74 21.15
N LEU A 340 15.15 3.31 21.42
CA LEU A 340 15.41 4.74 21.17
C LEU A 340 15.27 5.08 19.69
N GLY A 341 15.70 4.17 18.80
CA GLY A 341 15.55 4.34 17.36
C GLY A 341 14.11 4.17 16.87
N TRP A 342 13.18 3.71 17.71
CA TRP A 342 11.76 3.59 17.35
C TRP A 342 11.01 4.91 17.55
N ILE A 343 11.49 5.74 18.48
CA ILE A 343 10.87 7.01 18.86
C ILE A 343 11.59 8.17 18.19
N PHE A 344 12.92 8.14 18.16
CA PHE A 344 13.74 9.21 17.61
C PHE A 344 14.17 8.90 16.18
N PRO A 345 14.30 9.91 15.30
CA PRO A 345 14.67 9.73 13.90
C PRO A 345 16.19 9.44 13.73
N ILE A 346 16.67 8.40 14.42
CA ILE A 346 18.07 7.98 14.49
C ILE A 346 18.24 6.52 14.08
N GLY A 347 19.46 6.17 13.66
CA GLY A 347 19.82 4.82 13.22
C GLY A 347 19.47 4.54 11.76
N LYS A 348 19.57 3.26 11.38
CA LYS A 348 19.27 2.72 10.06
C LYS A 348 18.34 1.50 10.20
N PRO A 349 17.49 1.19 9.20
CA PRO A 349 16.77 -0.09 9.15
C PRO A 349 17.77 -1.26 9.13
N LEU A 350 17.32 -2.45 9.54
CA LEU A 350 18.14 -3.66 9.43
C LEU A 350 18.15 -4.16 7.97
N GLY A 351 19.24 -4.84 7.60
CA GLY A 351 19.44 -5.36 6.25
C GLY A 351 20.11 -4.37 5.29
N ASP A 352 20.14 -4.74 4.02
CA ASP A 352 20.77 -4.02 2.92
C ASP A 352 19.75 -3.52 1.87
N GLY A 353 18.46 -3.79 2.11
CA GLY A 353 17.36 -3.55 1.18
C GLY A 353 17.38 -4.48 -0.05
N GLN A 354 18.28 -5.47 -0.07
CA GLN A 354 18.54 -6.40 -1.18
C GLN A 354 18.33 -7.86 -0.80
N HIS A 355 18.36 -8.19 0.49
CA HIS A 355 18.18 -9.56 0.95
C HIS A 355 17.20 -9.54 2.12
N TYR A 356 16.01 -10.10 1.89
CA TYR A 356 15.00 -10.26 2.92
C TYR A 356 14.88 -11.73 3.29
N LYS A 357 14.58 -11.99 4.57
CA LYS A 357 14.28 -13.34 5.02
C LYS A 357 12.96 -13.79 4.40
N SER A 358 12.98 -14.93 3.72
CA SER A 358 11.78 -15.53 3.16
C SER A 358 11.01 -16.30 4.23
N ASN A 359 9.69 -16.32 4.09
CA ASN A 359 8.80 -17.14 4.88
C ASN A 359 9.03 -18.63 4.53
N PRO A 360 9.26 -19.50 5.53
CA PRO A 360 9.49 -20.93 5.30
C PRO A 360 8.28 -21.69 4.73
N ARG A 361 7.10 -21.06 4.68
CA ARG A 361 5.88 -21.62 4.05
C ARG A 361 5.90 -21.54 2.52
N PHE A 362 6.91 -20.88 1.95
CA PHE A 362 7.11 -20.72 0.52
C PHE A 362 8.39 -21.44 0.10
N GLY A 363 8.40 -22.01 -1.10
CA GLY A 363 9.59 -22.67 -1.66
C GLY A 363 10.67 -21.67 -2.10
N PRO A 364 11.80 -22.15 -2.65
CA PRO A 364 12.93 -21.30 -3.05
C PRO A 364 12.59 -20.27 -4.13
N HIS A 365 11.65 -20.59 -5.03
CA HIS A 365 11.11 -19.67 -6.03
C HIS A 365 9.80 -19.01 -5.56
N GLY A 366 9.46 -19.25 -4.29
CA GLY A 366 8.18 -19.10 -3.60
C GLY A 366 6.97 -19.54 -4.38
N GLU A 367 7.07 -20.76 -4.89
CA GLU A 367 5.89 -21.62 -4.89
C GLU A 367 5.26 -21.65 -3.49
N TRP A 368 3.94 -21.75 -3.49
CA TRP A 368 3.22 -22.02 -2.26
C TRP A 368 3.43 -23.48 -1.89
N LEU A 369 3.84 -23.72 -0.65
CA LEU A 369 3.95 -25.08 -0.12
C LEU A 369 2.65 -25.45 0.58
N MET A 370 2.19 -26.68 0.36
CA MET A 370 1.12 -27.24 1.18
C MET A 370 1.63 -27.42 2.60
N LYS A 371 0.73 -27.40 3.59
CA LYS A 371 1.07 -27.51 5.01
C LYS A 371 1.91 -28.76 5.35
N LYS A 372 1.70 -29.85 4.61
CA LYS A 372 2.46 -31.10 4.73
C LYS A 372 3.93 -30.97 4.32
N ASP A 373 4.24 -30.00 3.46
CA ASP A 373 5.57 -29.77 2.89
C ASP A 373 6.30 -28.64 3.62
N TRP A 374 5.74 -28.14 4.74
CA TRP A 374 6.38 -27.10 5.55
C TRP A 374 7.53 -27.69 6.39
N PRO A 375 8.61 -26.91 6.61
CA PRO A 375 9.69 -27.32 7.51
C PRO A 375 9.17 -27.63 8.93
N SER A 376 9.75 -28.67 9.55
CA SER A 376 9.42 -29.07 10.92
C SER A 376 9.71 -27.93 11.91
N GLY A 377 8.69 -27.50 12.66
CA GLY A 377 8.79 -26.42 13.65
C GLY A 377 8.07 -25.11 13.28
N VAL A 378 7.52 -24.99 12.07
CA VAL A 378 6.69 -23.83 11.67
C VAL A 378 5.25 -24.05 12.13
N SER A 379 4.84 -23.40 13.23
CA SER A 379 3.44 -23.41 13.69
C SER A 379 2.53 -22.52 12.82
N VAL A 380 1.22 -22.77 12.87
CA VAL A 380 0.16 -22.03 12.15
C VAL A 380 0.07 -20.58 12.61
#